data_AF-A0A359IIG0-F1
#
_entry.id   AF-A0A359IIG0-F1
#
_cell.length_a   1.000
_cell.length_b   1.000
_cell.length_c   1.000
_cell.angle_alpha   90.00
_cell.angle_beta   90.00
_cell.angle_gamma   90.00
#
_symmetry.space_group_name_H-M   'P 1'
#
loop_
_entity.id
_entity.type
_entity.pdbx_description
1 polymer ?
#
loop_
_entity_poly.entity_id
_entity_poly.type
_entity_poly.pdbx_seq_one_letter_code
_entity_poly.pdbx_strand_id
1 'polypeptide(L)'
;MNDIRQTGIKINLDKERKLIYDLNAFCDLEEKYGTVENAMQEIQKGSMLGIRYFLFLGLKNEDEQITEREVGKLITTENMKNVIDGITKAINISLPEASDEKK
;
A
#
# COMPACT_ATOMS: atom_id res chain seq x y z
N MET A 1 23.99 -3.68 -11.72
CA MET A 1 22.89 -4.44 -11.10
C MET A 1 22.10 -3.44 -10.27
N ASN A 2 21.01 -2.88 -10.83
CA ASN A 2 20.09 -2.10 -10.02
C ASN A 2 19.36 -3.10 -9.12
N ASP A 3 19.87 -3.22 -7.90
CA ASP A 3 19.17 -3.86 -6.80
C ASP A 3 17.91 -3.01 -6.57
N ILE A 4 16.80 -3.35 -7.23
CA ILE A 4 15.47 -2.78 -6.99
C ILE A 4 15.00 -3.33 -5.65
N ARG A 5 15.76 -3.01 -4.59
CA ARG A 5 15.34 -3.22 -3.21
C ARG A 5 14.27 -2.19 -2.95
N GLN A 6 13.06 -2.51 -3.39
CA GLN A 6 11.76 -2.01 -2.92
C GLN A 6 11.93 -1.03 -1.75
N THR A 7 12.07 0.25 -2.09
CA THR A 7 12.35 1.30 -1.12
C THR A 7 11.04 1.61 -0.41
N GLY A 8 10.61 0.72 0.47
CA GLY A 8 9.36 0.88 1.21
C GLY A 8 9.38 2.13 2.10
N ILE A 9 8.20 2.65 2.39
CA ILE A 9 8.01 3.85 3.23
C ILE A 9 7.84 3.44 4.69
N LYS A 10 8.51 4.17 5.59
CA LYS A 10 8.29 4.03 7.03
C LYS A 10 7.02 4.76 7.46
N ILE A 11 6.22 4.12 8.30
CA ILE A 11 5.01 4.67 8.89
C ILE A 11 4.95 4.30 10.38
N ASN A 12 4.52 5.22 11.23
CA ASN A 12 4.27 4.96 12.63
C ASN A 12 2.81 4.55 12.82
N LEU A 13 2.59 3.30 13.23
CA LEU A 13 1.29 2.75 13.61
C LEU A 13 1.31 2.42 15.11
N ASP A 14 1.26 1.14 15.46
CA ASP A 14 1.57 0.62 16.80
C ASP A 14 3.08 0.63 17.09
N LYS A 15 3.89 0.44 16.03
CA LYS A 15 5.34 0.61 16.01
C LYS A 15 5.76 1.28 14.70
N GLU A 16 7.04 1.62 14.58
CA GLU A 16 7.59 1.96 13.26
C GLU A 16 7.50 0.71 12.38
N ARG A 17 6.75 0.81 11.28
CA ARG A 17 6.55 -0.23 10.28
C ARG A 17 6.98 0.26 8.90
N LYS A 18 7.25 -0.67 7.99
CA LYS A 18 7.67 -0.39 6.63
C LYS A 18 6.64 -0.95 5.64
N LEU A 19 6.07 -0.07 4.83
CA LEU A 19 5.17 -0.43 3.75
C LEU A 19 5.96 -0.74 2.49
N ILE A 20 5.86 -1.98 2.02
CA ILE A 20 6.48 -2.46 0.79
C ILE A 20 5.40 -3.11 -0.07
N TYR A 21 5.28 -2.64 -1.32
CA TYR A 21 4.45 -3.26 -2.34
C TYR A 21 5.36 -3.93 -3.35
N ASP A 22 5.38 -5.26 -3.33
CA ASP A 22 6.08 -6.09 -4.30
C ASP A 22 5.14 -6.49 -5.45
N LEU A 23 5.66 -7.30 -6.38
CA LEU A 23 4.85 -7.79 -7.50
C LEU A 23 3.62 -8.57 -7.02
N ASN A 24 3.75 -9.37 -5.96
CA ASN A 24 2.63 -10.14 -5.43
C ASN A 24 1.52 -9.23 -4.89
N ALA A 25 1.88 -8.15 -4.18
CA ALA A 25 0.90 -7.17 -3.74
C ALA A 25 0.14 -6.54 -4.93
N PHE A 26 0.80 -6.29 -6.05
CA PHE A 26 0.12 -5.79 -7.25
C PHE A 26 -0.80 -6.84 -7.88
N CYS A 27 -0.37 -8.10 -7.98
CA CYS A 27 -1.24 -9.19 -8.42
C CYS A 27 -2.48 -9.33 -7.53
N ASP A 28 -2.30 -9.30 -6.20
CA ASP A 28 -3.39 -9.35 -5.21
C ASP A 28 -4.39 -8.19 -5.41
N LEU A 29 -3.91 -6.99 -5.74
CA LEU A 29 -4.75 -5.84 -6.05
C LEU A 29 -5.53 -6.01 -7.36
N GLU A 30 -4.89 -6.51 -8.42
CA GLU A 30 -5.53 -6.76 -9.71
C GLU A 30 -6.57 -7.88 -9.62
N GLU A 31 -6.29 -8.96 -8.90
CA GLU A 31 -7.27 -10.03 -8.68
C GLU A 31 -8.53 -9.53 -7.98
N LYS A 32 -8.39 -8.58 -7.04
CA LYS A 32 -9.51 -8.04 -6.26
C LYS A 32 -10.26 -6.89 -6.94
N TYR A 33 -9.56 -6.01 -7.66
CA TYR A 33 -10.12 -4.75 -8.20
C TYR A 33 -10.03 -4.64 -9.73
N GLY A 34 -9.48 -5.65 -10.41
CA GLY A 34 -9.25 -5.70 -11.85
C GLY A 34 -7.96 -4.99 -12.27
N THR A 35 -7.73 -3.76 -11.79
CA THR A 35 -6.51 -2.98 -12.06
C THR A 35 -6.03 -2.25 -10.81
N VAL A 36 -4.74 -1.93 -10.75
CA VAL A 36 -4.16 -1.09 -9.67
C VAL A 36 -4.81 0.30 -9.64
N GLU A 37 -5.17 0.88 -10.79
CA GLU A 37 -5.86 2.16 -10.88
C GLU A 37 -7.24 2.12 -10.22
N ASN A 38 -8.03 1.08 -10.50
CA ASN A 38 -9.34 0.88 -9.85
C ASN A 38 -9.19 0.72 -8.34
N ALA A 39 -8.17 0.00 -7.90
CA ALA A 39 -7.87 -0.16 -6.49
C ALA A 39 -7.54 1.20 -5.83
N MET A 40 -6.75 2.05 -6.49
CA MET A 40 -6.45 3.40 -6.02
C MET A 40 -7.68 4.31 -5.96
N GLN A 41 -8.62 4.18 -6.90
CA GLN A 41 -9.89 4.92 -6.86
C GLN A 41 -10.71 4.58 -5.61
N GLU A 42 -10.66 3.34 -5.12
CA GLU A 42 -11.37 2.95 -3.89
C GLU A 42 -10.82 3.70 -2.67
N ILE A 43 -9.50 3.91 -2.58
CA ILE A 43 -8.91 4.75 -1.54
C ILE A 43 -9.40 6.21 -1.68
N GLN A 44 -9.41 6.76 -2.89
CA GLN A 44 -9.83 8.15 -3.14
C GLN A 44 -11.30 8.40 -2.78
N LYS A 45 -12.16 7.39 -2.95
CA LYS A 45 -13.57 7.42 -2.51
C LYS A 45 -13.72 7.29 -0.99
N GLY A 46 -12.65 7.08 -0.24
CA GLY A 46 -12.67 6.87 1.21
C GLY A 46 -13.15 5.47 1.61
N SER A 47 -12.99 4.46 0.75
CA SER A 47 -13.38 3.09 1.06
C SER A 47 -12.52 2.53 2.20
N MET A 48 -13.13 2.32 3.37
CA MET A 48 -12.45 1.73 4.53
C MET A 48 -11.95 0.31 4.24
N LEU A 49 -12.68 -0.45 3.43
CA LEU A 49 -12.26 -1.78 2.98
C LEU A 49 -11.03 -1.69 2.08
N GLY A 50 -11.00 -0.70 1.18
CA GLY A 50 -9.83 -0.42 0.35
C GLY A 50 -8.62 -0.05 1.20
N ILE A 51 -8.74 0.98 2.03
CA ILE A 51 -7.64 1.46 2.90
C ILE A 51 -7.07 0.32 3.76
N ARG A 52 -7.94 -0.50 4.38
CA ARG A 52 -7.52 -1.66 5.18
C ARG A 52 -6.76 -2.69 4.35
N TYR A 53 -7.28 -3.03 3.18
CA TYR A 53 -6.68 -4.05 2.33
C TYR A 53 -5.31 -3.61 1.78
N PHE A 54 -5.19 -2.35 1.34
CA PHE A 54 -3.91 -1.80 0.92
C PHE A 54 -2.89 -1.81 2.05
N LEU A 55 -3.25 -1.31 3.24
CA LEU A 55 -2.35 -1.34 4.37
C LEU A 55 -1.89 -2.77 4.71
N PHE A 56 -2.79 -3.74 4.57
CA PHE A 56 -2.49 -5.16 4.78
C PHE A 56 -1.45 -5.67 3.80
N LEU A 57 -1.63 -5.45 2.50
CA LEU A 57 -0.66 -5.87 1.49
C LEU A 57 0.70 -5.20 1.69
N GLY A 58 0.70 -3.91 2.04
CA GLY A 58 1.94 -3.17 2.31
C GLY A 58 2.72 -3.68 3.53
N LEU A 59 2.03 -4.24 4.53
CA LEU A 59 2.65 -4.78 5.76
C LEU A 59 3.04 -6.25 5.66
N LYS A 60 2.45 -7.01 4.73
CA LYS A 60 2.68 -8.46 4.56
C LYS A 60 4.15 -8.80 4.29
N ASN A 61 4.90 -7.88 3.67
CA ASN A 61 6.34 -8.03 3.45
C ASN A 61 7.18 -7.91 4.74
N GLU A 62 6.73 -7.12 5.73
CA GLU A 62 7.39 -7.03 7.03
C GLU A 62 6.94 -8.17 7.96
N ASP A 63 5.68 -8.57 7.84
CA ASP A 63 5.03 -9.53 8.72
C ASP A 63 4.09 -10.43 7.90
N GLU A 64 4.63 -11.57 7.42
CA GLU A 64 3.89 -12.49 6.55
C GLU A 64 2.66 -13.13 7.22
N GLN A 65 2.61 -13.13 8.57
CA GLN A 65 1.54 -13.75 9.34
C GLN A 65 0.41 -12.78 9.70
N ILE A 66 0.59 -11.48 9.46
CA ILE A 66 -0.41 -10.48 9.78
C ILE A 66 -1.70 -10.74 9.00
N THR A 67 -2.86 -10.56 9.63
CA THR A 67 -4.15 -10.71 8.96
C THR A 67 -4.76 -9.36 8.60
N GLU A 68 -5.58 -9.31 7.55
CA GLU A 68 -6.30 -8.09 7.16
C GLU A 68 -7.13 -7.51 8.33
N ARG A 69 -7.68 -8.39 9.19
CA ARG A 69 -8.48 -7.98 10.35
C ARG A 69 -7.64 -7.38 11.48
N GLU A 70 -6.40 -7.84 11.66
CA GLU A 70 -5.46 -7.24 12.63
C GLU A 70 -5.00 -5.87 12.16
N VAL A 71 -4.73 -5.73 10.86
CA VAL A 71 -4.38 -4.44 10.26
C VAL A 71 -5.49 -3.41 10.43
N GLY A 72 -6.75 -3.84 10.31
CA GLY A 72 -7.91 -2.99 10.59
C GLY A 72 -7.91 -2.39 12.00
N LYS A 73 -7.30 -3.04 13.00
CA LYS A 73 -7.17 -2.51 14.37
C LYS A 73 -6.08 -1.44 14.50
N LEU A 74 -5.13 -1.42 13.57
CA LEU A 74 -4.05 -0.43 13.54
C LEU A 74 -4.51 0.92 12.96
N ILE A 75 -5.63 0.93 12.25
CA ILE A 75 -6.21 2.13 11.64
C ILE A 75 -7.18 2.77 12.63
N THR A 76 -6.89 4.01 13.03
CA THR A 76 -7.74 4.83 13.88
C THR A 76 -8.17 6.08 13.13
N THR A 77 -9.21 6.76 13.61
CA THR A 77 -9.64 8.05 13.04
C THR A 77 -8.52 9.11 13.08
N GLU A 78 -7.63 9.02 14.07
CA GLU A 78 -6.52 9.94 14.27
C GLU A 78 -5.36 9.71 13.28
N ASN A 79 -5.06 8.45 12.96
CA ASN A 79 -3.94 8.10 12.08
C ASN A 79 -4.35 7.84 10.61
N MET A 80 -5.65 7.81 10.31
CA MET A 80 -6.18 7.48 8.99
C MET A 80 -5.57 8.30 7.86
N LYS A 81 -5.38 9.62 8.05
CA LYS A 81 -4.72 10.47 7.05
C LYS A 81 -3.28 10.03 6.79
N ASN A 82 -2.53 9.75 7.85
CA ASN A 82 -1.14 9.26 7.74
C ASN A 82 -1.07 7.89 7.04
N VAL A 83 -2.04 7.00 7.31
CA VAL A 83 -2.17 5.71 6.63
C VAL A 83 -2.38 5.91 5.12
N ILE A 84 -3.35 6.74 4.73
CA ILE A 84 -3.65 7.02 3.32
C ILE A 84 -2.44 7.63 2.60
N ASP A 85 -1.79 8.63 3.23
CA ASP A 85 -0.60 9.27 2.69
C ASP A 85 0.56 8.27 2.55
N GLY A 86 0.75 7.40 3.54
CA GLY A 86 1.77 6.35 3.53
C GLY A 86 1.57 5.32 2.43
N ILE A 87 0.33 4.83 2.26
CA ILE A 87 -0.06 3.91 1.18
C ILE A 87 0.23 4.55 -0.18
N THR A 88 -0.26 5.78 -0.40
CA THR A 88 -0.12 6.48 -1.68
C THR A 88 1.35 6.69 -2.05
N LYS A 89 2.17 7.14 -1.10
CA LYS A 89 3.62 7.32 -1.32
C LYS A 89 4.32 6.00 -1.62
N ALA A 90 4.02 4.94 -0.86
CA ALA A 90 4.66 3.64 -1.04
C ALA A 90 4.34 3.06 -2.42
N ILE A 91 3.10 3.17 -2.89
CA ILE A 91 2.70 2.73 -4.23
C ILE A 91 3.41 3.53 -5.32
N ASN A 92 3.44 4.87 -5.21
CA ASN A 92 4.09 5.71 -6.22
C ASN A 92 5.60 5.43 -6.35
N ILE A 93 6.26 4.99 -5.28
CA ILE A 93 7.69 4.58 -5.32
C ILE A 93 7.85 3.15 -5.86
N SER A 94 6.83 2.31 -5.69
CA SER A 94 6.86 0.90 -6.08
C SER A 94 6.46 0.70 -7.54
N LEU A 95 5.63 1.60 -8.09
CA LEU A 95 5.39 1.68 -9.52
C LEU A 95 6.63 2.32 -10.19
N PRO A 96 7.11 1.76 -11.32
CA PRO A 96 8.08 2.48 -12.13
C PRO A 96 7.48 3.85 -12.47
N GLU A 97 8.29 4.91 -12.44
CA GLU A 97 7.86 6.18 -13.03
C GLU A 97 7.35 5.83 -14.43
N ALA A 98 6.05 6.09 -14.67
CA ALA A 98 5.54 6.09 -16.02
C ALA A 98 6.43 7.07 -16.75
N SER A 99 7.35 6.55 -17.56
CA SER A 99 8.30 7.34 -18.31
C SER A 99 7.54 8.51 -18.89
N ASP A 100 7.97 9.72 -18.58
CA ASP A 100 7.60 10.93 -19.29
C ASP A 100 7.88 10.68 -20.79
N GLU A 101 6.96 10.05 -21.51
CA GLU A 101 6.81 10.25 -22.94
C GLU A 101 6.22 11.65 -23.10
N LYS A 102 7.07 12.64 -22.86
CA LYS A 102 6.93 13.94 -23.48
C LYS A 102 6.92 13.69 -24.98
N LYS A 103 5.73 13.82 -25.57
CA LYS A 103 5.58 14.01 -27.00
C LYS A 103 4.98 15.37 -27.27
#